data_AF-V9ILA1-F1
#
_entry.id   AF-V9ILA1-F1
#
_cell.length_a   1.000
_cell.length_b   1.000
_cell.length_c   1.000
_cell.angle_alpha   90.00
_cell.angle_beta   90.00
_cell.angle_gamma   90.00
#
_symmetry.space_group_name_H-M   'P 1'
#
loop_
_entity.id
_entity.type
_entity.pdbx_description
1 polymer ?
#
loop_
_entity_poly.entity_id
_entity_poly.type
_entity_poly.pdbx_seq_one_letter_code
_entity_poly.pdbx_strand_id
1 'polypeptide(L)'
;MMHIARADTSEHRFEIQCKLEAEIASLEVLKEAEERSRKLTNNVVGILSSLEQRLATLRRTILPVYNETGNLQAQQQNIEMTLNALDHAIGYYGVCQEVEVTVRAGPGGSGGLDNFLEAMNRLYNAQRYFQKNNPSSVELENITSLFVVGLDALYAEFHDILTRQSKPILPIVLLDLIGSDEDTSGEDAPQSLCQLSESILGDLVKIAAWLEERGHRKHVKIYASVRSAIVLRSLQLLKEHQRSASGGSTHAGSPLPKTKFGNRHSLGIQEISGKRASKRLQHALEKKS
;
A
#
# COMPACT_ATOMS: atom_id res chain seq x y z
N MET A 1 -104.18 -52.80 -64.02
CA MET A 1 -103.07 -51.81 -64.09
C MET A 1 -103.28 -50.57 -63.21
N MET A 2 -104.50 -50.09 -62.91
CA MET A 2 -104.71 -48.90 -62.07
C MET A 2 -104.50 -49.07 -60.55
N HIS A 3 -104.51 -50.30 -60.02
CA HIS A 3 -104.35 -50.55 -58.57
C HIS A 3 -102.89 -50.52 -58.10
N ILE A 4 -101.92 -50.73 -59.00
CA ILE A 4 -100.48 -50.77 -58.70
C ILE A 4 -99.92 -49.33 -58.60
N ALA A 5 -100.31 -48.44 -59.51
CA ALA A 5 -99.88 -47.03 -59.51
C ALA A 5 -100.38 -46.22 -58.29
N ARG A 6 -101.50 -46.64 -57.68
CA ARG A 6 -102.06 -45.99 -56.48
C ARG A 6 -101.37 -46.43 -55.18
N ALA A 7 -100.80 -47.64 -55.17
CA ALA A 7 -99.99 -48.16 -54.07
C ALA A 7 -98.58 -47.55 -54.10
N ASP A 8 -97.92 -47.50 -55.26
CA ASP A 8 -96.62 -46.83 -55.46
C ASP A 8 -96.62 -45.37 -55.01
N THR A 9 -97.71 -44.64 -55.31
CA THR A 9 -97.85 -43.23 -54.91
C THR A 9 -98.17 -43.03 -53.43
N SER A 10 -98.70 -44.06 -52.74
CA SER A 10 -98.88 -44.04 -51.29
C SER A 10 -97.60 -44.41 -50.54
N GLU A 11 -96.83 -45.35 -51.08
CA GLU A 11 -95.56 -45.82 -50.54
C GLU A 11 -94.48 -44.73 -50.65
N HIS A 12 -94.38 -44.05 -51.81
CA HIS A 12 -93.52 -42.87 -51.94
C HIS A 12 -93.92 -41.70 -51.04
N ARG A 13 -95.22 -41.46 -50.81
CA ARG A 13 -95.66 -40.43 -49.84
C ARG A 13 -95.25 -40.79 -48.41
N PHE A 14 -95.37 -42.06 -48.04
CA PHE A 14 -94.93 -42.55 -46.74
C PHE A 14 -93.41 -42.41 -46.56
N GLU A 15 -92.63 -42.74 -47.59
CA GLU A 15 -91.17 -42.61 -47.58
C GLU A 15 -90.72 -41.15 -47.46
N ILE A 16 -91.41 -40.22 -48.13
CA ILE A 16 -91.18 -38.77 -47.99
C ILE A 16 -91.56 -38.30 -46.58
N GLN A 17 -92.66 -38.79 -46.02
CA GLN A 17 -93.09 -38.46 -44.66
C GLN A 17 -92.05 -38.93 -43.63
N CYS A 18 -91.55 -40.15 -43.74
CA CYS A 18 -90.50 -40.68 -42.86
C CYS A 18 -89.18 -39.91 -43.00
N LYS A 19 -88.78 -39.52 -44.21
CA LYS A 19 -87.58 -38.67 -44.43
C LYS A 19 -87.76 -37.28 -43.83
N LEU A 20 -88.94 -36.69 -43.97
CA LEU A 20 -89.26 -35.39 -43.38
C LEU A 20 -89.23 -35.46 -41.86
N GLU A 21 -89.80 -36.50 -41.25
CA GLU A 21 -89.73 -36.73 -39.80
C GLU A 21 -88.29 -36.94 -39.30
N ALA A 22 -87.48 -37.70 -40.06
CA ALA A 22 -86.06 -37.88 -39.74
C ALA A 22 -85.26 -36.58 -39.86
N GLU A 23 -85.51 -35.75 -40.89
CA GLU A 23 -84.90 -34.43 -41.03
C GLU A 23 -85.33 -33.47 -39.92
N ILE A 24 -86.61 -33.48 -39.52
CA ILE A 24 -87.12 -32.68 -38.40
C ILE A 24 -86.39 -33.09 -37.10
N ALA A 25 -86.30 -34.39 -36.82
CA ALA A 25 -85.58 -34.88 -35.64
C ALA A 25 -84.08 -34.53 -35.69
N SER A 26 -83.44 -34.61 -36.86
CA SER A 26 -82.04 -34.23 -37.04
C SER A 26 -81.82 -32.72 -36.85
N LEU A 27 -82.75 -31.89 -37.34
CA LEU A 27 -82.77 -30.45 -37.10
C LEU A 27 -82.93 -30.11 -35.62
N GLU A 28 -83.77 -30.84 -34.89
CA GLU A 28 -83.95 -30.68 -33.45
C GLU A 28 -82.62 -30.90 -32.70
N VAL A 29 -81.93 -32.00 -33.02
CA VAL A 29 -80.61 -32.34 -32.43
C VAL A 29 -79.55 -31.29 -32.79
N LEU A 30 -79.55 -30.79 -34.03
CA LEU A 30 -78.63 -29.75 -34.47
C LEU A 30 -78.87 -28.43 -33.73
N LYS A 31 -80.13 -28.03 -33.54
CA LYS A 31 -80.50 -26.84 -32.74
C LYS A 31 -80.07 -26.99 -31.28
N GLU A 32 -80.23 -28.16 -30.68
CA GLU A 32 -79.71 -28.38 -29.33
C GLU A 32 -78.18 -28.33 -29.24
N ALA A 33 -77.48 -28.84 -30.26
CA ALA A 33 -76.02 -28.76 -30.34
C ALA A 33 -75.54 -27.32 -30.53
N GLU A 34 -76.23 -26.53 -31.36
CA GLU A 34 -76.01 -25.09 -31.51
C GLU A 34 -76.21 -24.37 -30.17
N GLU A 35 -77.31 -24.65 -29.46
CA GLU A 35 -77.59 -24.03 -28.16
C GLU A 35 -76.53 -24.38 -27.11
N ARG A 36 -76.07 -25.64 -27.09
CA ARG A 36 -74.95 -26.07 -26.24
C ARG A 36 -73.66 -25.33 -26.60
N SER A 37 -73.36 -25.21 -27.89
CA SER A 37 -72.18 -24.47 -28.38
C SER A 37 -72.25 -22.99 -27.99
N ARG A 38 -73.40 -22.34 -28.20
CA ARG A 38 -73.67 -20.94 -27.82
C ARG A 38 -73.50 -20.70 -26.33
N LYS A 39 -74.04 -21.60 -25.49
CA LYS A 39 -73.82 -21.56 -24.03
C LYS A 39 -72.35 -21.68 -23.66
N LEU A 40 -71.63 -22.61 -24.29
CA LEU A 40 -70.20 -22.77 -24.08
C LEU A 40 -69.41 -21.51 -24.48
N THR A 41 -69.69 -20.94 -25.66
CA THR A 41 -69.07 -19.69 -26.11
C THR A 41 -69.35 -18.54 -25.14
N ASN A 42 -70.59 -18.38 -24.67
CA ASN A 42 -70.93 -17.35 -23.69
C ASN A 42 -70.20 -17.55 -22.37
N ASN A 43 -70.04 -18.79 -21.91
CA ASN A 43 -69.26 -19.11 -20.72
C ASN A 43 -67.78 -18.75 -20.92
N VAL A 44 -67.20 -19.07 -22.09
CA VAL A 44 -65.82 -18.71 -22.43
C VAL A 44 -65.63 -17.19 -22.46
N VAL A 45 -66.55 -16.45 -23.08
CA VAL A 45 -66.54 -14.97 -23.09
C VAL A 45 -66.65 -14.40 -21.68
N GLY A 46 -67.49 -15.00 -20.82
CA GLY A 46 -67.60 -14.62 -19.41
C GLY A 46 -66.30 -14.85 -18.63
N ILE A 47 -65.63 -15.99 -18.85
CA ILE A 47 -64.33 -16.29 -18.23
C ILE A 47 -63.27 -15.30 -18.69
N LEU A 48 -63.20 -15.01 -19.99
CA LEU A 48 -62.23 -14.06 -20.54
C LEU A 48 -62.44 -12.65 -20.00
N SER A 49 -63.69 -12.18 -19.91
CA SER A 49 -64.03 -10.87 -19.33
C SER A 49 -63.62 -10.79 -17.86
N SER A 50 -63.83 -11.87 -17.09
CA SER A 50 -63.38 -11.96 -15.69
C SER A 50 -61.87 -11.92 -15.57
N LEU A 51 -61.14 -12.64 -16.44
CA LEU A 51 -59.69 -12.62 -16.47
C LEU A 51 -59.14 -11.23 -16.82
N GLU A 52 -59.73 -10.56 -17.80
CA GLU A 52 -59.34 -9.21 -18.20
C GLU A 52 -59.52 -8.21 -17.05
N GLN A 53 -60.65 -8.28 -16.34
CA GLN A 53 -60.91 -7.41 -15.20
C GLN A 53 -59.98 -7.70 -14.01
N ARG A 54 -59.65 -8.97 -13.76
CA ARG A 54 -58.65 -9.36 -12.76
C ARG A 54 -57.26 -8.87 -13.12
N LEU A 55 -56.85 -8.97 -14.39
CA LEU A 55 -55.55 -8.50 -14.87
C LEU A 55 -55.44 -6.97 -14.80
N ALA A 56 -56.51 -6.26 -15.17
CA ALA A 56 -56.59 -4.81 -15.04
C ALA A 56 -56.45 -4.37 -13.57
N THR A 57 -57.16 -5.05 -12.66
CA THR A 57 -57.07 -4.80 -11.22
C THR A 57 -55.66 -5.08 -10.70
N LEU A 58 -55.08 -6.22 -11.08
CA LEU A 58 -53.73 -6.62 -10.70
C LEU A 58 -52.69 -5.60 -11.16
N ARG A 59 -52.79 -5.12 -12.40
CA ARG A 59 -51.91 -4.08 -12.92
C ARG A 59 -52.03 -2.80 -12.11
N ARG A 60 -53.26 -2.38 -11.78
CA ARG A 60 -53.52 -1.16 -10.99
C ARG A 60 -52.95 -1.26 -9.57
N THR A 61 -52.93 -2.45 -8.98
CA THR A 61 -52.43 -2.66 -7.61
C THR A 61 -50.93 -2.91 -7.56
N ILE A 62 -50.38 -3.71 -8.48
CA ILE A 62 -48.96 -4.11 -8.46
C ILE A 62 -48.05 -3.04 -9.06
N LEU A 63 -48.46 -2.34 -10.12
CA LEU A 63 -47.59 -1.37 -10.80
C LEU A 63 -47.09 -0.26 -9.86
N PRO A 64 -47.93 0.36 -9.00
CA PRO A 64 -47.46 1.33 -8.03
C PRO A 64 -46.47 0.71 -7.03
N VAL A 65 -46.75 -0.50 -6.52
CA VAL A 65 -45.87 -1.19 -5.58
C VAL A 65 -44.50 -1.48 -6.20
N TYR A 66 -44.46 -1.91 -7.46
CA TYR A 66 -43.22 -2.14 -8.18
C TYR A 66 -42.41 -0.84 -8.33
N ASN A 67 -43.07 0.26 -8.74
CA ASN A 67 -42.41 1.56 -8.90
C ASN A 67 -41.89 2.11 -7.56
N GLU A 68 -42.71 2.05 -6.50
CA GLU A 68 -42.29 2.49 -5.16
C GLU A 68 -41.14 1.63 -4.62
N THR A 69 -41.17 0.32 -4.87
CA THR A 69 -40.08 -0.57 -4.48
C THR A 69 -38.79 -0.23 -5.24
N GLY A 70 -38.87 0.08 -6.54
CA GLY A 70 -37.73 0.54 -7.34
C GLY A 70 -37.17 1.87 -6.83
N ASN A 71 -38.03 2.83 -6.51
CA ASN A 71 -37.63 4.11 -5.93
C ASN A 71 -36.96 3.93 -4.57
N LEU A 72 -37.50 3.06 -3.70
CA LEU A 72 -36.91 2.74 -2.40
C LEU A 72 -35.54 2.09 -2.55
N GLN A 73 -35.36 1.17 -3.49
CA GLN A 73 -34.05 0.56 -3.77
C GLN A 73 -33.03 1.60 -4.26
N ALA A 74 -33.43 2.49 -5.18
CA ALA A 74 -32.57 3.57 -5.63
C ALA A 74 -32.20 4.53 -4.49
N GLN A 75 -33.17 4.87 -3.63
CA GLN A 75 -32.92 5.69 -2.45
C GLN A 75 -31.97 5.02 -1.46
N GLN A 76 -32.16 3.72 -1.20
CA GLN A 76 -31.26 2.93 -0.36
C GLN A 76 -29.83 2.95 -0.92
N GLN A 77 -29.67 2.70 -2.22
CA GLN A 77 -28.36 2.72 -2.87
C GLN A 77 -27.69 4.10 -2.77
N ASN A 78 -28.44 5.18 -2.96
CA ASN A 78 -27.92 6.53 -2.79
C ASN A 78 -27.46 6.82 -1.36
N ILE A 79 -28.21 6.33 -0.36
CA ILE A 79 -27.84 6.45 1.06
C ILE A 79 -26.54 5.68 1.33
N GLU A 80 -26.43 4.45 0.85
CA GLU A 80 -25.21 3.63 1.01
C GLU A 80 -23.99 4.28 0.36
N MET A 81 -24.13 4.80 -0.87
CA MET A 81 -23.06 5.53 -1.55
C MET A 81 -22.64 6.79 -0.78
N THR A 82 -23.60 7.53 -0.23
CA THR A 82 -23.34 8.76 0.53
C THR A 82 -22.65 8.44 1.85
N LEU A 83 -23.06 7.38 2.55
CA LEU A 83 -22.41 6.92 3.77
C LEU A 83 -20.97 6.51 3.51
N ASN A 84 -20.71 5.73 2.46
CA ASN A 84 -19.34 5.33 2.13
C ASN A 84 -18.44 6.53 1.76
N ALA A 85 -18.99 7.51 1.03
CA ALA A 85 -18.27 8.75 0.73
C ALA A 85 -17.96 9.55 2.02
N LEU A 86 -18.89 9.58 2.97
CA LEU A 86 -18.71 10.25 4.26
C LEU A 86 -17.67 9.53 5.12
N ASP A 87 -17.72 8.20 5.23
CA ASP A 87 -16.74 7.40 5.96
C ASP A 87 -15.33 7.59 5.40
N HIS A 88 -15.21 7.63 4.07
CA HIS A 88 -13.95 7.92 3.40
C HIS A 88 -13.44 9.33 3.72
N ALA A 89 -14.32 10.33 3.74
CA ALA A 89 -13.96 11.69 4.11
C ALA A 89 -13.51 11.80 5.57
N ILE A 90 -14.31 11.27 6.51
CA ILE A 90 -14.02 11.27 7.96
C ILE A 90 -12.66 10.61 8.23
N GLY A 91 -12.36 9.53 7.52
CA GLY A 91 -11.08 8.82 7.62
C GLY A 91 -9.86 9.72 7.39
N TYR A 92 -9.97 10.83 6.65
CA TYR A 92 -8.86 11.76 6.42
C TYR A 92 -8.74 12.89 7.46
N TYR A 93 -9.85 13.30 8.08
CA TYR A 93 -9.83 14.39 9.08
C TYR A 93 -9.10 13.99 10.37
N GLY A 94 -9.11 12.70 10.74
CA GLY A 94 -8.42 12.18 11.93
C GLY A 94 -6.92 11.89 11.73
N VAL A 95 -6.45 11.74 10.49
CA VAL A 95 -5.10 11.23 10.18
C VAL A 95 -4.01 12.03 10.86
N CYS A 96 -4.10 13.37 10.83
CA CYS A 96 -3.07 14.23 11.39
C CYS A 96 -2.86 13.96 12.88
N GLN A 97 -3.96 13.78 13.65
CA GLN A 97 -3.90 13.52 15.09
C GLN A 97 -3.41 12.09 15.39
N GLU A 98 -3.85 11.10 14.61
CA GLU A 98 -3.46 9.70 14.82
C GLU A 98 -1.96 9.47 14.61
N VAL A 99 -1.39 10.11 13.59
CA VAL A 99 0.01 9.87 13.18
C VAL A 99 1.01 10.85 13.79
N GLU A 100 0.55 11.94 14.42
CA GLU A 100 1.42 13.02 14.93
C GLU A 100 2.50 12.49 15.86
N VAL A 101 2.13 11.62 16.81
CA VAL A 101 3.08 11.06 17.79
C VAL A 101 4.16 10.25 17.09
N THR A 102 3.79 9.42 16.12
CA THR A 102 4.73 8.59 15.35
C THR A 102 5.66 9.46 14.49
N VAL A 103 5.12 10.47 13.81
CA VAL A 103 5.91 11.35 12.94
C VAL A 103 6.87 12.21 13.75
N ARG A 104 6.46 12.71 14.92
CA ARG A 104 7.33 13.49 15.79
C ARG A 104 8.40 12.64 16.49
N ALA A 105 8.14 11.36 16.73
CA ALA A 105 9.13 10.43 17.30
C ALA A 105 10.28 10.11 16.31
N GLY A 106 10.04 10.28 15.01
CA GLY A 106 11.03 10.02 13.97
C GLY A 106 11.19 8.52 13.63
N PRO A 107 11.89 8.22 12.53
CA PRO A 107 12.08 6.85 12.03
C PRO A 107 12.95 5.96 12.94
N GLY A 108 13.82 6.54 13.77
CA GLY A 108 14.60 5.83 14.78
C GLY A 108 13.88 5.59 16.11
N GLY A 109 12.61 6.02 16.24
CA GLY A 109 11.81 5.86 17.44
C GLY A 109 11.35 4.41 17.71
N SER A 110 10.58 4.20 18.77
CA SER A 110 10.13 2.86 19.23
C SER A 110 9.27 2.10 18.21
N GLY A 111 8.68 2.79 17.24
CA GLY A 111 7.91 2.18 16.15
C GLY A 111 8.77 1.69 14.97
N GLY A 112 10.04 2.11 14.90
CA GLY A 112 10.93 1.80 13.79
C GLY A 112 10.55 2.48 12.47
N LEU A 113 11.39 2.23 11.45
CA LEU A 113 11.28 2.83 10.13
C LEU A 113 9.97 2.47 9.42
N ASP A 114 9.56 1.21 9.46
CA ASP A 114 8.39 0.75 8.68
C ASP A 114 7.09 1.40 9.19
N ASN A 115 6.89 1.49 10.51
CA ASN A 115 5.74 2.19 11.10
C ASN A 115 5.74 3.69 10.78
N PHE A 116 6.94 4.31 10.79
CA PHE A 116 7.08 5.71 10.41
C PHE A 116 6.72 5.95 8.94
N LEU A 117 7.17 5.09 8.02
CA LEU A 117 6.83 5.20 6.60
C LEU A 117 5.33 4.97 6.35
N GLU A 118 4.69 4.08 7.12
CA GLU A 118 3.24 3.90 7.06
C GLU A 118 2.48 5.17 7.50
N ALA A 119 2.89 5.79 8.61
CA ALA A 119 2.35 7.07 9.07
C ALA A 119 2.51 8.17 8.00
N MET A 120 3.68 8.25 7.37
CA MET A 120 3.93 9.19 6.28
C MET A 120 3.09 8.90 5.02
N ASN A 121 2.80 7.63 4.72
CA ASN A 121 1.89 7.25 3.63
C ASN A 121 0.46 7.72 3.90
N ARG A 122 -0.02 7.58 5.15
CA ARG A 122 -1.34 8.09 5.53
C ARG A 122 -1.42 9.60 5.37
N LEU A 123 -0.40 10.35 5.80
CA LEU A 123 -0.31 11.80 5.58
C LEU A 123 -0.29 12.16 4.10
N TYR A 124 0.50 11.47 3.28
CA TYR A 124 0.56 11.72 1.83
C TYR A 124 -0.79 11.52 1.16
N ASN A 125 -1.50 10.44 1.49
CA ASN A 125 -2.84 10.17 0.97
C ASN A 125 -3.86 11.23 1.41
N ALA A 126 -3.81 11.64 2.69
CA ALA A 126 -4.66 12.70 3.22
C ALA A 126 -4.38 14.05 2.53
N GLN A 127 -3.11 14.40 2.33
CA GLN A 127 -2.72 15.61 1.62
C GLN A 127 -3.30 15.65 0.20
N ARG A 128 -3.18 14.54 -0.55
CA ARG A 128 -3.75 14.42 -1.90
C ARG A 128 -5.27 14.52 -1.91
N TYR A 129 -5.93 13.93 -0.91
CA TYR A 129 -7.38 14.04 -0.74
C TYR A 129 -7.81 15.49 -0.54
N PHE A 130 -7.20 16.20 0.42
CA PHE A 130 -7.57 17.59 0.71
C PHE A 130 -7.18 18.54 -0.43
N GLN A 131 -6.05 18.36 -1.08
CA GLN A 131 -5.69 19.16 -2.27
C GLN A 131 -6.74 19.06 -3.39
N LYS A 132 -7.32 17.87 -3.59
CA LYS A 132 -8.33 17.66 -4.63
C LYS A 132 -9.71 18.16 -4.25
N ASN A 133 -10.12 17.99 -2.99
CA ASN A 133 -11.50 18.23 -2.56
C ASN A 133 -11.69 19.56 -1.81
N ASN A 134 -10.70 20.01 -1.04
CA ASN A 134 -10.77 21.23 -0.26
C ASN A 134 -9.36 21.88 -0.09
N PRO A 135 -8.84 22.57 -1.13
CA PRO A 135 -7.46 23.04 -1.16
C PRO A 135 -7.16 24.22 -0.21
N SER A 136 -8.17 24.84 0.38
CA SER A 136 -8.01 25.99 1.29
C SER A 136 -8.36 25.63 2.74
N SER A 137 -8.35 24.35 3.08
CA SER A 137 -8.71 23.86 4.41
C SER A 137 -7.55 23.95 5.40
N VAL A 138 -7.88 24.16 6.68
CA VAL A 138 -6.89 24.21 7.77
C VAL A 138 -6.26 22.83 8.00
N GLU A 139 -7.02 21.77 7.74
CA GLU A 139 -6.54 20.39 7.81
C GLU A 139 -5.43 20.13 6.79
N LEU A 140 -5.55 20.67 5.57
CA LEU A 140 -4.49 20.57 4.58
C LEU A 140 -3.21 21.27 5.05
N GLU A 141 -3.33 22.44 5.69
CA GLU A 141 -2.19 23.17 6.25
C GLU A 141 -1.52 22.35 7.36
N ASN A 142 -2.31 21.80 8.30
CA ASN A 142 -1.82 20.95 9.38
C ASN A 142 -1.11 19.70 8.86
N ILE A 143 -1.73 19.00 7.90
CA ILE A 143 -1.16 17.80 7.26
C ILE A 143 0.13 18.16 6.53
N THR A 144 0.16 19.27 5.80
CA THR A 144 1.34 19.71 5.05
C THR A 144 2.49 20.06 6.00
N SER A 145 2.19 20.78 7.09
CA SER A 145 3.17 21.11 8.12
C SER A 145 3.76 19.86 8.78
N LEU A 146 2.91 18.92 9.21
CA LEU A 146 3.35 17.66 9.80
C LEU A 146 4.12 16.79 8.80
N PHE A 147 3.72 16.79 7.53
CA PHE A 147 4.44 16.07 6.47
C PHE A 147 5.85 16.65 6.25
N VAL A 148 6.02 17.98 6.28
CA VAL A 148 7.35 18.61 6.22
C VAL A 148 8.22 18.18 7.40
N VAL A 149 7.67 18.15 8.62
CA VAL A 149 8.39 17.64 9.81
C VAL A 149 8.85 16.19 9.59
N GLY A 150 7.97 15.35 9.04
CA GLY A 150 8.32 13.96 8.74
C GLY A 150 9.38 13.82 7.63
N LEU A 151 9.35 14.66 6.60
CA LEU A 151 10.40 14.69 5.56
C LEU A 151 11.76 15.08 6.15
N ASP A 152 11.79 16.12 6.99
CA ASP A 152 13.03 16.54 7.64
C ASP A 152 13.58 15.44 8.58
N ALA A 153 12.70 14.72 9.28
CA ALA A 153 13.09 13.56 10.09
C ALA A 153 13.69 12.42 9.23
N LEU A 154 13.15 12.13 8.05
CA LEU A 154 13.73 11.15 7.12
C LEU A 154 15.09 11.59 6.61
N TYR A 155 15.26 12.87 6.27
CA TYR A 155 16.54 13.40 5.82
C TYR A 155 17.59 13.37 6.93
N ALA A 156 17.21 13.69 8.16
CA ALA A 156 18.07 13.60 9.33
C ALA A 156 18.49 12.14 9.58
N GLU A 157 17.57 11.19 9.59
CA GLU A 157 17.90 9.78 9.80
C GLU A 157 18.79 9.23 8.69
N PHE A 158 18.48 9.54 7.42
CA PHE A 158 19.31 9.13 6.29
C PHE A 158 20.75 9.66 6.41
N HIS A 159 20.89 10.93 6.80
CA HIS A 159 22.19 11.53 7.09
C HIS A 159 22.90 10.83 8.26
N ASP A 160 22.19 10.57 9.34
CA ASP A 160 22.75 10.03 10.58
C ASP A 160 23.17 8.57 10.44
N ILE A 161 22.41 7.77 9.68
CA ILE A 161 22.80 6.42 9.29
C ILE A 161 24.10 6.49 8.46
N LEU A 162 24.15 7.33 7.43
CA LEU A 162 25.32 7.43 6.55
C LEU A 162 26.58 7.90 7.30
N THR A 163 26.47 8.91 8.16
CA THR A 163 27.61 9.45 8.91
C THR A 163 28.08 8.50 10.00
N ARG A 164 27.17 7.81 10.69
CA ARG A 164 27.50 6.82 11.72
C ARG A 164 28.24 5.60 11.15
N GLN A 165 27.86 5.18 9.94
CA GLN A 165 28.32 3.91 9.37
C GLN A 165 29.46 4.10 8.36
N SER A 166 29.57 5.27 7.72
CA SER A 166 30.67 5.54 6.80
C SER A 166 31.95 5.91 7.56
N LYS A 167 32.88 4.95 7.67
CA LYS A 167 34.21 5.17 8.25
C LYS A 167 35.26 5.29 7.16
N PRO A 168 36.27 6.16 7.31
CA PRO A 168 37.41 6.19 6.39
C PRO A 168 38.10 4.83 6.33
N ILE A 169 38.49 4.41 5.14
CA ILE A 169 39.24 3.17 4.93
C ILE A 169 40.69 3.38 5.36
N LEU A 170 41.24 2.41 6.08
CA LEU A 170 42.64 2.43 6.49
C LEU A 170 43.58 2.27 5.29
N PRO A 171 44.73 2.97 5.27
CA PRO A 171 45.70 2.89 4.17
C PRO A 171 46.12 1.47 3.79
N ILE A 172 46.34 0.61 4.79
CA ILE A 172 46.77 -0.78 4.59
C ILE A 172 45.73 -1.56 3.78
N VAL A 173 44.44 -1.41 4.12
CA VAL A 173 43.33 -2.07 3.40
C VAL A 173 43.26 -1.60 1.94
N LEU A 174 43.48 -0.30 1.68
CA LEU A 174 43.52 0.21 0.31
C LEU A 174 44.72 -0.33 -0.47
N LEU A 175 45.89 -0.43 0.15
CA LEU A 175 47.10 -0.98 -0.47
C LEU A 175 46.96 -2.48 -0.76
N ASP A 176 46.36 -3.25 0.16
CA ASP A 176 46.08 -4.68 -0.04
C ASP A 176 45.15 -4.90 -1.24
N LEU A 177 44.10 -4.07 -1.37
CA LEU A 177 43.16 -4.14 -2.50
C LEU A 177 43.81 -3.79 -3.84
N ILE A 178 44.70 -2.78 -3.85
CA ILE A 178 45.46 -2.41 -5.05
C ILE A 178 46.46 -3.52 -5.42
N GLY A 179 47.14 -4.09 -4.42
CA GLY A 179 48.11 -5.17 -4.62
C GLY A 179 47.45 -6.47 -5.09
N SER A 180 46.26 -6.81 -4.60
CA SER A 180 45.52 -7.99 -5.04
C SER A 180 45.08 -7.93 -6.50
N ASP A 181 44.82 -6.73 -7.04
CA ASP A 181 44.38 -6.54 -8.43
C ASP A 181 45.50 -6.81 -9.46
N GLU A 182 46.77 -6.65 -9.06
CA GLU A 182 47.94 -6.92 -9.90
C GLU A 182 48.30 -8.43 -9.97
N ASP A 183 47.89 -9.22 -8.97
CA ASP A 183 48.24 -10.65 -8.85
C ASP A 183 47.11 -11.62 -9.30
N THR A 184 45.86 -11.16 -9.42
CA THR A 184 44.69 -12.01 -9.74
C THR A 184 44.33 -12.01 -11.23
N SER A 185 45.11 -12.76 -12.03
CA SER A 185 44.71 -13.21 -13.37
C SER A 185 43.91 -14.53 -13.36
N GLY A 186 43.45 -14.98 -12.18
CA GLY A 186 42.64 -16.17 -11.96
C GLY A 186 41.34 -15.85 -11.23
N GLU A 187 40.32 -16.68 -11.40
CA GLU A 187 38.87 -16.51 -11.14
C GLU A 187 38.40 -16.13 -9.70
N ASP A 188 39.27 -15.65 -8.82
CA ASP A 188 38.86 -15.13 -7.52
C ASP A 188 38.45 -13.65 -7.64
N ALA A 189 37.15 -13.39 -7.49
CA ALA A 189 36.60 -12.05 -7.53
C ALA A 189 37.31 -11.11 -6.52
N PRO A 190 37.68 -9.88 -6.91
CA PRO A 190 38.39 -8.97 -6.02
C PRO A 190 37.58 -8.74 -4.75
N GLN A 191 38.25 -8.70 -3.60
CA GLN A 191 37.61 -8.41 -2.32
C GLN A 191 36.86 -7.08 -2.42
N SER A 192 35.52 -7.15 -2.38
CA SER A 192 34.68 -5.97 -2.50
C SER A 192 34.73 -5.15 -1.21
N LEU A 193 34.86 -3.82 -1.35
CA LEU A 193 34.82 -2.88 -0.24
C LEU A 193 33.39 -2.78 0.32
N CYS A 194 33.02 -3.71 1.19
CA CYS A 194 31.75 -3.67 1.94
C CYS A 194 31.84 -2.64 3.08
N GLN A 195 31.61 -1.36 2.76
CA GLN A 195 31.69 -0.26 3.73
C GLN A 195 30.42 -0.11 4.60
N LEU A 196 29.30 -0.69 4.18
CA LEU A 196 28.02 -0.66 4.88
C LEU A 196 27.52 -2.09 5.05
N SER A 197 26.94 -2.42 6.20
CA SER A 197 26.28 -3.71 6.37
C SER A 197 25.02 -3.80 5.52
N GLU A 198 24.62 -5.02 5.17
CA GLU A 198 23.44 -5.27 4.35
C GLU A 198 22.15 -4.74 4.99
N SER A 199 22.01 -4.87 6.31
CA SER A 199 20.86 -4.32 7.06
C SER A 199 20.74 -2.80 6.93
N ILE A 200 21.85 -2.08 7.10
CA ILE A 200 21.91 -0.62 7.01
C ILE A 200 21.66 -0.15 5.59
N LEU A 201 22.21 -0.87 4.61
CA LEU A 201 21.95 -0.60 3.21
C LEU A 201 20.46 -0.76 2.89
N GLY A 202 19.81 -1.79 3.46
CA GLY A 202 18.37 -1.99 3.37
C GLY A 202 17.56 -0.79 3.85
N ASP A 203 17.87 -0.24 5.03
CA ASP A 203 17.18 0.93 5.57
C ASP A 203 17.40 2.20 4.73
N LEU A 204 18.63 2.42 4.25
CA LEU A 204 18.95 3.54 3.36
C LEU A 204 18.20 3.43 2.03
N VAL A 205 18.13 2.24 1.45
CA VAL A 205 17.40 1.97 0.20
C VAL A 205 15.90 2.18 0.40
N LYS A 206 15.32 1.68 1.52
CA LYS A 206 13.91 1.91 1.86
C LYS A 206 13.58 3.40 1.94
N ILE A 207 14.38 4.17 2.68
CA ILE A 207 14.18 5.62 2.81
C ILE A 207 14.32 6.32 1.45
N ALA A 208 15.36 6.00 0.69
CA ALA A 208 15.60 6.60 -0.62
C ALA A 208 14.46 6.29 -1.61
N ALA A 209 14.04 5.03 -1.73
CA ALA A 209 12.95 4.61 -2.60
C ALA A 209 11.64 5.34 -2.23
N TRP A 210 11.31 5.40 -0.93
CA TRP A 210 10.10 6.09 -0.48
C TRP A 210 10.12 7.58 -0.83
N LEU A 211 11.26 8.25 -0.67
CA LEU A 211 11.43 9.67 -1.04
C LEU A 211 11.38 9.88 -2.56
N GLU A 212 12.00 8.99 -3.33
CA GLU A 212 12.07 9.03 -4.80
C GLU A 212 10.69 8.95 -5.46
N GLU A 213 9.86 7.99 -5.03
CA GLU A 213 8.50 7.81 -5.51
C GLU A 213 7.63 9.07 -5.37
N ARG A 214 7.99 9.95 -4.41
CA ARG A 214 7.26 11.19 -4.09
C ARG A 214 8.00 12.46 -4.56
N GLY A 215 9.08 12.31 -5.32
CA GLY A 215 9.84 13.43 -5.90
C GLY A 215 10.80 14.15 -4.95
N HIS A 216 11.07 13.58 -3.77
CA HIS A 216 11.83 14.21 -2.69
C HIS A 216 13.35 13.91 -2.73
N ARG A 217 14.06 14.51 -3.70
CA ARG A 217 15.46 14.19 -4.07
C ARG A 217 16.59 14.70 -3.15
N LYS A 218 16.31 15.40 -2.04
CA LYS A 218 17.38 16.00 -1.18
C LYS A 218 18.34 14.95 -0.60
N HIS A 219 17.89 13.70 -0.42
CA HIS A 219 18.71 12.60 0.07
C HIS A 219 19.90 12.26 -0.84
N VAL A 220 19.78 12.47 -2.16
CA VAL A 220 20.87 12.26 -3.13
C VAL A 220 22.05 13.21 -2.84
N LYS A 221 21.76 14.48 -2.52
CA LYS A 221 22.78 15.47 -2.16
C LYS A 221 23.44 15.13 -0.82
N ILE A 222 22.65 14.67 0.15
CA ILE A 222 23.15 14.21 1.45
C ILE A 222 24.12 13.04 1.26
N TYR A 223 23.72 12.03 0.48
CA TYR A 223 24.58 10.89 0.14
C TYR A 223 25.90 11.33 -0.48
N ALA A 224 25.84 12.13 -1.54
CA ALA A 224 27.03 12.61 -2.24
C ALA A 224 27.97 13.39 -1.30
N SER A 225 27.43 14.27 -0.46
CA SER A 225 28.21 15.07 0.49
C SER A 225 28.91 14.20 1.54
N VAL A 226 28.19 13.30 2.20
CA VAL A 226 28.75 12.46 3.26
C VAL A 226 29.79 11.49 2.68
N ARG A 227 29.46 10.82 1.58
CA ARG A 227 30.32 9.80 0.98
C ARG A 227 31.58 10.39 0.36
N SER A 228 31.48 11.55 -0.32
CA SER A 228 32.67 12.23 -0.87
C SER A 228 33.64 12.66 0.23
N ALA A 229 33.14 13.16 1.38
CA ALA A 229 33.99 13.52 2.51
C ALA A 229 34.74 12.30 3.09
N ILE A 230 34.09 11.14 3.16
CA ILE A 230 34.70 9.90 3.66
C ILE A 230 35.74 9.34 2.69
N VAL A 231 35.46 9.37 1.39
CA VAL A 231 36.42 8.99 0.35
C VAL A 231 37.65 9.91 0.40
N LEU A 232 37.44 11.23 0.44
CA LEU A 232 38.53 12.21 0.55
C LEU A 232 39.40 11.95 1.78
N ARG A 233 38.78 11.69 2.93
CA ARG A 233 39.51 11.39 4.18
C ARG A 233 40.32 10.10 4.08
N SER A 234 39.78 9.07 3.42
CA SER A 234 40.48 7.80 3.19
C SER A 234 41.73 8.01 2.32
N LEU A 235 41.60 8.81 1.24
CA LEU A 235 42.73 9.15 0.37
C LEU A 235 43.78 10.02 1.06
N GLN A 236 43.37 10.93 1.94
CA GLN A 236 44.29 11.74 2.75
C GLN A 236 45.10 10.87 3.72
N LEU A 237 44.46 9.89 4.36
CA LEU A 237 45.16 8.93 5.23
C LEU A 237 46.19 8.12 4.44
N LEU A 238 45.85 7.69 3.21
CA LEU A 238 46.77 6.96 2.35
C LEU A 238 47.98 7.81 1.95
N LYS A 239 47.74 9.07 1.54
CA LYS A 239 48.81 10.02 1.22
C LYS A 239 49.78 10.21 2.39
N GLU A 240 49.24 10.35 3.61
CA GLU A 240 50.06 10.53 4.81
C GLU A 240 50.86 9.28 5.18
N HIS A 241 50.24 8.10 5.00
CA HIS A 241 50.92 6.82 5.18
C HIS A 241 52.13 6.67 4.25
N GLN A 242 51.98 7.01 2.96
CA GLN A 242 53.09 6.97 1.99
C GLN A 242 54.22 7.94 2.33
N ARG A 243 53.88 9.17 2.78
CA ARG A 243 54.86 10.18 3.21
C ARG A 243 55.66 9.70 4.43
N SER A 244 54.99 9.06 5.38
CA SER A 244 55.60 8.52 6.59
C SER A 244 56.48 7.30 6.29
N ALA A 245 56.06 6.42 5.38
CA ALA A 245 56.82 5.25 4.96
C ALA A 245 58.09 5.63 4.17
N SER A 246 58.05 6.68 3.35
CA SER A 246 59.24 7.18 2.63
C SER A 246 60.24 7.94 3.49
N GLY A 247 59.85 8.43 4.67
CA GLY A 247 60.70 9.23 5.56
C GLY A 247 61.70 8.45 6.43
N GLY A 248 61.62 7.12 6.47
CA GLY A 248 62.44 6.27 7.35
C GLY A 248 63.87 5.99 6.87
N SER A 249 64.27 6.49 5.70
CA SER A 249 65.59 6.19 5.09
C SER A 249 66.56 7.39 5.10
N THR A 250 66.51 8.25 6.12
CA THR A 250 67.58 9.25 6.31
C THR A 250 68.08 9.28 7.75
N HIS A 251 69.20 8.58 7.96
CA HIS A 251 70.25 8.94 8.91
C HIS A 251 69.91 8.91 10.42
N ALA A 252 69.86 7.71 11.01
CA ALA A 252 70.23 7.53 12.42
C ALA A 252 71.73 7.18 12.49
N GLY A 253 72.59 8.17 12.29
CA GLY A 253 73.99 8.08 12.70
C GLY A 253 74.06 7.98 14.22
N SER A 254 74.61 6.89 14.73
CA SER A 254 74.90 6.69 16.15
C SER A 254 75.67 7.87 16.73
N PRO A 255 75.25 8.52 17.83
CA PRO A 255 76.13 9.37 18.59
C PRO A 255 76.87 8.53 19.63
N LEU A 256 78.18 8.34 19.44
CA LEU A 256 79.07 7.94 20.52
C LEU A 256 79.08 9.02 21.62
N PRO A 257 79.17 8.64 22.91
CA PRO A 257 79.24 9.60 24.01
C PRO A 257 80.66 10.16 24.12
N LYS A 258 80.83 11.48 23.95
CA LYS A 258 82.06 12.18 24.35
C LYS A 258 81.90 12.69 25.78
N THR A 259 82.72 12.13 26.65
CA THR A 259 83.06 12.60 27.99
C THR A 259 83.81 13.94 27.93
N LYS A 260 83.44 14.90 28.77
CA LYS A 260 84.38 15.82 29.43
C LYS A 260 83.69 16.61 30.56
N PHE A 261 84.32 16.52 31.73
CA PHE A 261 83.97 17.17 32.99
C PHE A 261 84.21 18.68 32.96
N GLY A 262 83.43 19.41 33.77
CA GLY A 262 83.65 20.78 34.19
C GLY A 262 82.76 21.16 35.38
N ASN A 263 83.28 20.95 36.60
CA ASN A 263 82.84 21.52 37.90
C ASN A 263 82.47 23.03 37.77
N ARG A 264 81.59 23.67 38.58
CA ARG A 264 81.41 23.64 40.05
C ARG A 264 80.22 24.55 40.46
N HIS A 265 79.47 24.15 41.50
CA HIS A 265 78.66 24.91 42.51
C HIS A 265 77.67 26.02 42.03
N SER A 266 76.44 26.16 42.55
CA SER A 266 76.06 26.23 43.96
C SER A 266 74.55 26.03 44.21
N LEU A 267 74.25 25.31 45.31
CA LEU A 267 73.16 25.45 46.29
C LEU A 267 71.89 26.24 45.95
N GLY A 268 70.74 25.57 46.12
CA GLY A 268 69.42 26.18 46.26
C GLY A 268 68.32 25.13 46.40
N ILE A 269 68.14 24.62 47.62
CA ILE A 269 67.02 23.76 48.06
C ILE A 269 65.72 24.58 48.00
N GLN A 270 64.66 24.07 47.36
CA GLN A 270 63.39 23.75 48.06
C GLN A 270 62.39 22.99 47.19
N GLU A 271 61.83 21.95 47.80
CA GLU A 271 60.86 20.99 47.29
C GLU A 271 59.50 21.62 46.94
N ILE A 272 58.87 21.15 45.87
CA ILE A 272 57.41 21.02 45.78
C ILE A 272 57.10 19.63 45.25
N SER A 273 56.55 18.80 46.14
CA SER A 273 56.06 17.46 45.88
C SER A 273 54.75 17.51 45.08
N GLY A 274 54.63 16.66 44.06
CA GLY A 274 53.44 16.64 43.22
C GLY A 274 53.34 15.43 42.31
N LYS A 275 52.59 14.43 42.79
CA LYS A 275 51.78 13.46 42.01
C LYS A 275 52.47 12.22 41.43
N ARG A 276 52.45 11.19 42.29
CA ARG A 276 52.16 9.76 42.08
C ARG A 276 51.87 9.30 40.64
N ALA A 277 52.69 8.37 40.17
CA ALA A 277 52.38 7.43 39.09
C ALA A 277 52.10 6.02 39.67
N SER A 278 51.04 5.41 39.15
CA SER A 278 50.51 4.07 39.42
C SER A 278 51.52 2.93 39.22
N LYS A 279 51.39 1.89 40.04
CA LYS A 279 51.53 0.45 39.72
C LYS A 279 50.75 -0.31 40.80
N ARG A 280 49.56 -0.83 40.50
CA ARG A 280 49.25 -2.19 40.00
C ARG A 280 49.69 -3.30 40.97
N LEU A 281 48.70 -4.12 41.35
CA LEU A 281 48.74 -5.45 42.01
C LEU A 281 48.60 -5.49 43.53
N GLN A 282 47.40 -5.86 43.97
CA GLN A 282 47.11 -6.90 45.00
C GLN A 282 45.57 -7.07 45.02
N HIS A 283 45.03 -8.03 44.25
CA HIS A 283 44.49 -9.29 44.77
C HIS A 283 43.68 -9.06 46.06
N ALA A 284 42.36 -8.85 45.96
CA ALA A 284 41.35 -9.92 45.87
C ALA A 284 41.43 -10.87 47.08
N LEU A 285 40.81 -10.44 48.18
CA LEU A 285 40.23 -11.28 49.23
C LEU A 285 39.25 -10.41 50.05
N GLU A 286 38.04 -10.95 50.25
CA GLU A 286 37.07 -10.65 51.32
C GLU A 286 36.27 -9.33 51.28
N LYS A 287 35.00 -9.41 50.86
CA LYS A 287 33.81 -9.36 51.76
C LYS A 287 32.50 -9.12 51.01
N LYS A 288 31.62 -10.13 51.03
CA LYS A 288 30.25 -10.12 51.61
C LYS A 288 29.62 -11.49 51.28
N SER A 289 29.18 -12.34 52.19
CA SER A 289 28.28 -12.18 53.37
C SER A 289 28.13 -10.78 53.93
#